data_AF-A0A3A6NRR5-F1
#
_entry.id   AF-A0A3A6NRR5-F1
#
_cell.length_a   1.000
_cell.length_b   1.000
_cell.length_c   1.000
_cell.angle_alpha   90.00
_cell.angle_beta   90.00
_cell.angle_gamma   90.00
#
_symmetry.space_group_name_H-M   'P 1'
#
loop_
_entity.id
_entity.type
_entity.pdbx_description
1 polymer ?
#
loop_
_entity_poly.entity_id
_entity_poly.type
_entity_poly.pdbx_seq_one_letter_code
_entity_poly.pdbx_strand_id
1 'polypeptide(L)' 'MKERQFVHLLRRAGVSIITDRGKGGHVLAKYHGRQTTIPIHSDHELSPDFLKTLVVKQLGLELAQVL' A
#
# COMPACT_ATOMS: atom_id res chain seq x y z
N MET A 1 12.16 1.13 1.58
CA MET A 1 11.32 2.04 0.74
C MET A 1 10.41 2.82 1.66
N LYS A 2 10.30 4.13 1.47
CA LYS A 2 9.47 4.99 2.33
C LYS A 2 7.99 4.75 2.10
N GLU A 3 7.19 4.80 3.17
CA GLU A 3 5.73 4.61 3.14
C GLU A 3 5.03 5.49 2.09
N ARG A 4 5.36 6.78 2.04
CA ARG A 4 4.77 7.73 1.07
C ARG A 4 5.13 7.41 -0.37
N GLN A 5 6.37 6.98 -0.62
CA GLN A 5 6.82 6.56 -1.95
C GLN A 5 6.05 5.32 -2.38
N PHE A 6 5.89 4.36 -1.48
CA PHE A 6 5.15 3.14 -1.76
C PHE A 6 3.68 3.40 -2.09
N VAL A 7 3.02 4.29 -1.36
CA VAL A 7 1.64 4.71 -1.66
C VAL A 7 1.53 5.37 -3.03
N HIS A 8 2.51 6.17 -3.42
CA HIS A 8 2.56 6.77 -4.76
C HIS A 8 2.69 5.68 -5.86
N LEU A 9 3.54 4.68 -5.65
CA LEU A 9 3.69 3.55 -6.57
C LEU A 9 2.40 2.72 -6.68
N LEU A 10 1.73 2.44 -5.56
CA LEU A 10 0.44 1.75 -5.57
C LEU A 10 -0.62 2.52 -6.38
N ARG A 11 -0.68 3.86 -6.24
CA ARG A 11 -1.58 4.69 -7.06
C ARG A 11 -1.26 4.56 -8.55
N ARG A 12 0.02 4.55 -8.92
CA ARG A 12 0.46 4.34 -10.33
C ARG A 12 0.08 2.95 -10.84
N ALA A 13 0.08 1.95 -9.97
CA ALA A 13 -0.37 0.59 -10.27
C ALA A 13 -1.90 0.43 -10.34
N GLY A 14 -2.68 1.51 -10.18
CA GLY A 14 -4.14 1.48 -10.25
C GLY A 14 -4.84 1.16 -8.91
N VAL A 15 -4.11 1.15 -7.80
CA VAL A 15 -4.68 0.96 -6.47
C VAL A 15 -5.36 2.24 -5.99
N SER A 16 -6.62 2.10 -5.58
CA SER A 16 -7.38 3.19 -4.97
C SER A 16 -6.98 3.35 -3.51
N ILE A 17 -6.46 4.52 -3.13
CA ILE A 17 -6.04 4.83 -1.76
C ILE A 17 -7.05 5.78 -1.12
N ILE A 18 -7.74 5.30 -0.09
CA ILE A 18 -8.76 6.05 0.65
C ILE A 18 -8.14 6.50 1.98
N THR A 19 -7.90 7.80 2.11
CA THR A 19 -7.25 8.41 3.29
C THR A 19 -8.19 8.58 4.48
N ASP A 20 -9.49 8.72 4.23
CA ASP A 20 -10.45 9.13 5.26
C ASP A 20 -10.98 7.96 6.10
N ARG A 21 -10.55 6.73 5.79
CA ARG A 21 -10.97 5.51 6.49
C ARG A 21 -9.96 4.97 7.50
N GLY A 22 -8.79 5.59 7.63
CA GLY A 22 -7.80 5.19 8.63
C GLY A 22 -7.74 6.14 9.82
N LYS A 23 -7.94 5.61 11.04
CA LYS A 23 -7.56 6.31 12.26
C LYS A 23 -6.04 6.17 12.49
N GLY A 24 -5.39 7.21 13.00
CA GLY A 24 -4.02 7.11 13.50
C GLY A 24 -2.91 7.03 12.44
N GLY A 25 -3.13 7.56 11.24
CA GLY A 25 -2.12 7.52 10.18
C GLY A 25 -2.09 6.19 9.45
N HIS A 26 -3.24 5.59 9.16
CA HIS A 26 -3.37 4.49 8.22
C HIS A 26 -4.16 4.96 7.00
N VAL A 27 -4.01 4.29 5.86
CA VAL A 27 -4.88 4.45 4.70
C VAL A 27 -5.44 3.11 4.26
N LEU A 28 -6.61 3.11 3.64
CA LEU A 28 -7.19 1.92 3.06
C LEU A 28 -6.84 1.84 1.58
N ALA A 29 -6.11 0.81 1.18
CA ALA A 29 -5.85 0.47 -0.22
C ALA A 29 -6.91 -0.51 -0.73
N LYS A 30 -7.41 -0.26 -1.94
CA LYS A 30 -8.36 -1.14 -2.64
C LYS A 30 -7.88 -1.44 -4.05
N TYR A 31 -7.93 -2.71 -4.43
CA TYR A 31 -7.60 -3.18 -5.76
C TYR A 31 -8.42 -4.42 -6.12
N HIS A 32 -9.16 -4.38 -7.23
CA HIS A 32 -9.92 -5.52 -7.77
C HIS A 32 -10.77 -6.29 -6.72
N GLY A 33 -11.51 -5.54 -5.89
CA GLY A 33 -12.36 -6.11 -4.82
C GLY A 33 -11.61 -6.53 -3.55
N ARG A 34 -10.27 -6.53 -3.55
CA ARG A 34 -9.43 -6.72 -2.37
C ARG A 34 -9.17 -5.38 -1.68
N GLN A 35 -8.97 -5.43 -0.37
CA GLN A 35 -8.65 -4.25 0.42
C GLN A 35 -7.69 -4.57 1.55
N THR A 36 -6.83 -3.62 1.89
CA THR A 36 -5.92 -3.71 3.03
C THR A 36 -5.58 -2.34 3.60
N THR A 37 -5.17 -2.29 4.85
CA THR A 37 -4.72 -1.06 5.52
C THR A 37 -3.20 -0.93 5.42
N ILE A 38 -2.73 0.24 5.00
CA ILE A 38 -1.31 0.60 4.95
C ILE A 38 -1.04 1.60 6.08
N PRO A 39 -0.08 1.35 6.98
CA PRO A 39 0.40 2.37 7.90
C PRO A 39 1.13 3.47 7.12
N ILE A 40 0.81 4.72 7.44
CA ILE A 40 1.48 5.94 6.99
C ILE A 40 1.80 6.77 8.25
N HIS A 41 2.84 6.37 8.95
CA HIS A 41 3.37 7.04 10.13
C HIS A 41 4.57 7.92 9.78
N SER A 42 4.48 8.65 8.66
CA SER A 42 5.51 9.56 8.12
C SER A 42 6.56 8.89 7.22
N ASP A 43 7.84 9.24 7.35
CA ASP A 43 8.90 8.91 6.40
C ASP A 43 9.59 7.56 6.74
N HIS A 44 8.86 6.68 7.43
CA HIS A 44 9.34 5.38 7.84
C HIS A 44 9.57 4.47 6.64
N GLU A 45 10.56 3.61 6.78
CA GLU A 45 10.83 2.58 5.79
C GLU A 45 9.99 1.33 6.05
N LEU A 46 9.32 0.87 5.00
CA LEU A 46 8.65 -0.42 4.98
C LEU A 46 9.67 -1.52 4.68
N SER A 47 9.59 -2.62 5.43
CA SER A 47 10.41 -3.79 5.18
C SER A 47 10.01 -4.47 3.86
N PRO A 48 10.97 -5.05 3.11
CA PRO A 48 10.67 -5.75 1.86
C PRO A 48 9.63 -6.87 2.02
N ASP A 49 9.65 -7.60 3.14
CA ASP A 49 8.69 -8.67 3.43
C ASP A 49 7.27 -8.13 3.66
N PHE A 50 7.15 -6.96 4.29
CA PHE A 50 5.87 -6.29 4.45
C PHE A 50 5.31 -5.88 3.08
N LEU A 51 6.14 -5.27 2.23
CA LEU A 51 5.75 -4.86 0.87
C LEU A 51 5.27 -6.07 0.05
N LYS A 52 6.03 -7.16 0.04
CA LYS A 52 5.66 -8.39 -0.66
C LYS A 52 4.34 -8.97 -0.15
N THR A 53 4.15 -9.00 1.17
CA THR A 53 2.91 -9.48 1.77
C THR A 53 1.73 -8.60 1.38
N LEU A 54 1.89 -7.29 1.41
CA LEU A 54 0.83 -6.34 1.10
C LEU A 54 0.44 -6.37 -0.39
N VAL A 55 1.44 -6.33 -1.28
CA VAL A 55 1.24 -6.32 -2.73
C VAL A 55 0.68 -7.67 -3.19
N VAL A 56 1.36 -8.78 -2.89
CA VAL A 56 1.04 -10.09 -3.46
C VAL A 56 -0.10 -10.77 -2.71
N LYS A 57 -0.03 -10.84 -1.37
CA LYS A 57 -1.03 -11.60 -0.61
C LYS A 57 -2.31 -10.80 -0.40
N GLN A 58 -2.21 -9.54 -0.01
CA GLN A 58 -3.39 -8.76 0.37
C GLN A 58 -4.07 -8.10 -0.84
N LEU A 59 -3.30 -7.46 -1.73
CA LEU A 59 -3.84 -6.79 -2.91
C LEU A 59 -3.90 -7.67 -4.16
N GLY A 60 -3.15 -8.78 -4.21
CA GLY A 60 -3.13 -9.65 -5.39
C GLY A 60 -2.47 -9.04 -6.62
N LEU A 61 -1.55 -8.11 -6.39
CA LEU A 61 -0.73 -7.48 -7.42
C LEU A 61 0.56 -8.26 -7.63
N GLU A 62 1.13 -8.14 -8.82
CA GLU A 62 2.50 -8.57 -9.06
C GLU A 62 3.48 -7.51 -8.54
N LEU A 63 4.58 -7.93 -7.91
CA LEU A 63 5.60 -7.02 -7.41
C LEU A 63 6.13 -6.08 -8.50
N ALA A 64 6.26 -6.57 -9.74
CA ALA A 64 6.70 -5.80 -10.90
C ALA A 64 5.71 -4.72 -11.37
N GLN A 65 4.47 -4.73 -10.89
CA GLN A 65 3.50 -3.66 -11.19
C GLN A 65 3.68 -2.46 -10.25
N VAL A 66 4.38 -2.65 -9.13
CA VAL A 66 4.51 -1.65 -8.07
C VAL A 66 5.96 -1.18 -7.89
N LEU A 67 6.93 -2.10 -7.96
CA LEU A 67 8.37 -1.81 -7.87
C LEU A 67 8.97 -1.58 -9.24
#